data_AF-A0A4V1V0L2-F1
#
_entry.id   AF-A0A4V1V0L2-F1
#
_cell.length_a   1.000
_cell.length_b   1.000
_cell.length_c   1.000
_cell.angle_alpha   90.00
_cell.angle_beta   90.00
_cell.angle_gamma   90.00
#
_symmetry.space_group_name_H-M   'P 1'
#
loop_
_entity.id
_entity.type
_entity.pdbx_description
1 polymer ?
#
loop_
_entity_poly.entity_id
_entity_poly.type
_entity_poly.pdbx_seq_one_letter_code
_entity_poly.pdbx_strand_id
1 'polypeptide(L)'
;MHQFQIQTIWDPGFSIAGHPIVLTNSAVWMLAAAVAIWAFMLMGMKRQVIPTRGQMLVENFTGFVTKLVDDNIGHGGRKYVPYVFSLFMFILFANVMGLAPLGLIGVHPFTFTSHFTITGVLAIMSFSIVLIVGFWKHGFKFFSLFVPHGTPLWLIWL
;
A
#
# COMPACT_ATOMS: atom_id res chain seq x y z
N MET A 1 -1.61 -26.53 7.24
CA MET A 1 -1.51 -25.08 6.88
C MET A 1 -2.69 -24.69 5.98
N HIS A 2 -3.93 -24.80 6.47
CA HIS A 2 -5.14 -24.54 5.65
C HIS A 2 -5.58 -23.06 5.66
N GLN A 3 -5.17 -22.30 6.68
CA GLN A 3 -5.57 -20.91 6.89
C GLN A 3 -5.08 -19.94 5.79
N PHE A 4 -3.96 -20.26 5.13
CA PHE A 4 -3.38 -19.44 4.05
C PHE A 4 -3.70 -19.99 2.65
N GLN A 5 -4.61 -20.97 2.54
CA GLN A 5 -4.99 -21.50 1.24
C GLN A 5 -5.99 -20.56 0.57
N ILE A 6 -5.68 -20.18 -0.67
CA ILE A 6 -6.59 -19.40 -1.50
C ILE A 6 -7.71 -20.34 -1.96
N GLN A 7 -8.93 -20.04 -1.54
CA GLN A 7 -10.12 -20.81 -1.91
C GLN A 7 -11.03 -19.95 -2.79
N THR A 8 -11.56 -20.56 -3.84
CA THR A 8 -12.58 -19.95 -4.67
C THR A 8 -13.91 -19.97 -3.90
N ILE A 9 -14.47 -18.78 -3.68
CA ILE A 9 -15.78 -18.60 -3.04
C ILE A 9 -16.89 -18.63 -4.09
N TRP A 10 -16.63 -17.96 -5.22
CA TRP A 10 -17.59 -17.87 -6.31
C TRP A 10 -16.86 -17.92 -7.66
N ASP A 11 -17.33 -18.81 -8.52
CA ASP A 11 -16.90 -18.93 -9.90
C ASP A 11 -18.08 -18.52 -10.82
N PRO A 12 -18.10 -17.29 -11.34
CA PRO A 12 -19.14 -16.84 -12.25
C PRO A 12 -19.07 -17.46 -13.65
N GLY A 13 -18.05 -18.27 -13.95
CA GLY A 13 -17.79 -18.75 -15.32
C GLY A 13 -17.36 -17.64 -16.29
N PHE A 14 -17.08 -16.44 -15.77
CA PHE A 14 -16.61 -15.31 -16.56
C PHE A 14 -15.11 -15.47 -16.83
N SER A 15 -14.74 -15.72 -18.08
CA SER A 15 -13.35 -15.86 -18.50
C SER A 15 -12.93 -14.68 -19.37
N ILE A 16 -11.80 -14.05 -19.02
CA ILE A 16 -11.13 -13.07 -19.88
C ILE A 16 -9.89 -13.75 -20.44
N ALA A 17 -9.75 -13.75 -21.77
CA ALA A 17 -8.61 -14.35 -22.48
C ALA A 17 -8.33 -15.82 -22.11
N GLY A 18 -9.38 -16.60 -21.80
CA GLY A 18 -9.26 -18.02 -21.42
C GLY A 18 -8.92 -18.27 -19.94
N HIS A 19 -8.76 -17.22 -19.12
CA HIS A 19 -8.56 -17.35 -17.68
C HIS A 19 -9.86 -17.02 -16.93
N PRO A 20 -10.41 -17.93 -16.11
CA PRO A 20 -11.61 -17.67 -15.33
C PRO A 20 -11.28 -16.66 -14.23
N ILE A 21 -12.05 -15.57 -14.18
CA ILE A 21 -11.97 -14.59 -13.09
C ILE A 21 -12.82 -15.10 -11.96
N VAL A 22 -12.16 -15.78 -11.02
CA VAL A 22 -12.78 -16.35 -9.84
C VAL A 22 -12.65 -15.41 -8.65
N LEU A 23 -13.74 -15.27 -7.89
CA LEU A 23 -13.72 -14.52 -6.65
C LEU A 23 -13.15 -15.43 -5.55
N THR A 24 -11.94 -15.09 -5.10
CA THR A 24 -11.25 -15.83 -4.04
C THR A 24 -11.45 -15.18 -2.68
N ASN A 25 -11.25 -15.93 -1.60
CA ASN A 25 -11.17 -15.39 -0.25
C ASN A 25 -10.20 -14.20 -0.13
N SER A 26 -9.02 -14.30 -0.74
CA SER A 26 -8.04 -13.22 -0.81
C SER A 26 -8.62 -11.95 -1.45
N ALA A 27 -9.28 -12.09 -2.61
CA ALA A 27 -9.89 -10.97 -3.31
C ALA A 27 -11.01 -10.30 -2.49
N VAL A 28 -11.85 -11.09 -1.81
CA VAL A 28 -12.91 -10.58 -0.93
C VAL A 28 -12.33 -9.78 0.23
N TRP A 29 -11.29 -10.28 0.89
CA TRP A 29 -10.66 -9.57 2.02
C TRP A 29 -9.89 -8.32 1.58
N MET A 30 -9.29 -8.33 0.39
CA MET A 30 -8.72 -7.12 -0.20
C MET A 30 -9.79 -6.07 -0.51
N LEU A 31 -10.94 -6.48 -1.04
CA LEU A 31 -12.08 -5.59 -1.28
C LEU A 31 -12.64 -5.04 0.04
N ALA A 32 -12.81 -5.89 1.04
CA ALA A 32 -13.22 -5.47 2.38
C ALA A 32 -12.26 -4.43 2.96
N ALA A 33 -10.95 -4.61 2.76
CA ALA A 33 -9.97 -3.62 3.18
C ALA A 33 -10.09 -2.29 2.44
N ALA A 34 -10.29 -2.33 1.12
CA ALA A 34 -10.52 -1.12 0.34
C ALA A 34 -11.80 -0.38 0.79
N VAL A 35 -12.88 -1.10 1.05
CA VAL A 35 -14.14 -0.55 1.58
C VAL A 35 -13.95 0.04 2.98
N ALA A 36 -13.20 -0.64 3.86
CA ALA A 36 -12.91 -0.16 5.19
C ALA A 36 -12.09 1.14 5.17
N ILE A 37 -11.09 1.24 4.28
CA ILE A 37 -10.31 2.46 4.08
C ILE A 37 -11.20 3.57 3.50
N TRP A 38 -12.06 3.25 2.54
CA TRP A 38 -13.01 4.22 1.98
C TRP A 38 -13.96 4.76 3.05
N ALA A 39 -14.55 3.88 3.85
CA ALA A 39 -15.39 4.25 5.00
C ALA A 39 -14.62 5.08 6.04
N PHE A 40 -13.35 4.73 6.29
CA PHE A 40 -12.47 5.51 7.14
C PHE A 40 -12.30 6.94 6.61
N MET A 41 -12.06 7.11 5.31
CA MET A 41 -11.94 8.44 4.70
C MET A 41 -13.22 9.26 4.77
N LEU A 42 -14.40 8.63 4.64
CA LEU A 42 -15.69 9.31 4.79
C LEU A 42 -15.85 9.99 6.16
N MET A 43 -15.23 9.45 7.22
CA MET A 43 -15.26 10.06 8.55
C MET A 43 -14.53 11.42 8.60
N GLY A 44 -13.53 11.63 7.74
CA GLY A 44 -12.75 12.87 7.65
C GLY A 44 -13.27 13.89 6.65
N MET A 45 -14.29 13.54 5.85
CA MET A 45 -14.82 14.46 4.83
C MET A 45 -15.73 15.55 5.40
N LYS A 46 -16.22 15.40 6.64
CA LYS A 46 -16.99 16.43 7.32
C LYS A 46 -16.04 17.56 7.68
N ARG A 47 -15.94 18.59 6.82
CA ARG A 47 -15.07 19.78 7.02
C ARG A 47 -15.58 20.68 8.14
N GLN A 48 -15.66 20.16 9.37
CA GLN A 48 -16.11 20.93 10.53
C GLN A 48 -14.92 21.65 11.15
N VAL A 49 -15.15 22.89 11.61
CA VAL A 49 -14.13 23.73 12.27
C VAL A 49 -13.71 23.13 13.62
N ILE A 50 -14.65 22.53 14.36
CA ILE A 50 -14.37 21.72 15.54
C ILE A 50 -14.43 20.25 15.10
N PRO A 51 -13.30 19.53 15.03
CA PRO A 51 -13.28 18.21 14.44
C PRO A 51 -13.97 17.18 15.33
N THR A 52 -14.79 16.33 14.71
CA THR A 52 -15.33 15.13 15.39
C THR A 52 -14.21 14.11 15.64
N ARG A 53 -14.44 13.15 16.55
CA ARG A 53 -13.45 12.09 16.84
C ARG A 53 -12.97 11.35 15.59
N GLY A 54 -13.88 11.04 14.66
CA GLY A 54 -13.54 10.37 13.39
C GLY A 54 -12.72 11.27 12.46
N GLN A 55 -13.08 12.54 12.35
CA GLN A 55 -12.32 13.52 11.56
C GLN A 55 -10.91 13.70 12.11
N MET A 56 -10.75 13.83 13.44
CA MET A 56 -9.43 13.91 14.08
C MET A 56 -8.54 12.72 13.74
N LEU A 57 -9.11 11.50 13.72
CA LEU A 57 -8.34 10.31 13.36
C LEU A 57 -7.83 10.40 11.92
N VAL A 58 -8.70 10.73 10.96
CA VAL A 58 -8.31 10.87 9.54
C VAL A 58 -7.27 11.98 9.34
N GLU A 59 -7.48 13.14 9.97
CA GLU A 59 -6.53 14.26 9.92
C GLU A 59 -5.17 13.90 10.53
N ASN A 60 -5.16 13.15 11.63
CA ASN A 60 -3.91 12.69 12.24
C ASN A 60 -3.14 11.73 11.32
N PHE A 61 -3.82 10.77 10.68
CA PHE A 61 -3.16 9.84 9.76
C PHE A 61 -2.67 10.52 8.48
N THR A 62 -3.48 11.41 7.89
CA THR A 62 -3.08 12.17 6.70
C THR A 62 -1.93 13.14 7.00
N GLY A 63 -1.96 13.81 8.15
CA GLY A 63 -0.89 14.67 8.64
C GLY A 63 0.40 13.89 8.95
N PHE A 64 0.28 12.71 9.57
CA PHE A 64 1.40 11.81 9.83
C PHE A 64 2.11 11.40 8.54
N VAL A 65 1.37 10.94 7.53
CA VAL A 65 1.96 10.55 6.24
C VAL A 65 2.55 11.75 5.50
N THR A 66 1.88 12.91 5.53
CA THR A 66 2.42 14.14 4.93
C THR A 66 3.76 14.53 5.55
N LYS A 67 3.83 14.49 6.89
CA LYS A 67 5.07 14.76 7.62
C LYS A 67 6.15 13.74 7.29
N LEU A 68 5.82 12.46 7.24
CA LEU A 68 6.76 11.39 6.87
C LEU A 68 7.36 11.65 5.48
N VAL A 69 6.54 12.05 4.50
CA VAL A 69 7.00 12.40 3.16
C VAL A 69 7.87 13.66 3.16
N ASP A 70 7.48 14.70 3.89
CA ASP A 70 8.26 15.93 4.02
C ASP A 70 9.63 15.67 4.66
N ASP A 71 9.69 14.87 5.74
CA ASP A 71 10.92 14.60 6.49
C ASP A 71 11.90 13.71 5.69
N ASN A 72 11.41 12.80 4.83
CA ASN A 72 12.26 11.86 4.08
C ASN A 72 12.58 12.29 2.64
N ILE A 73 11.65 12.97 1.97
CA ILE A 73 11.77 13.35 0.54
C ILE A 73 11.89 14.87 0.39
N GLY A 74 11.38 15.65 1.35
CA GLY A 74 11.25 17.10 1.26
C GLY A 74 9.94 17.54 0.62
N HIS A 75 9.67 18.86 0.63
CA HIS A 75 8.41 19.43 0.16
C HIS A 75 8.06 19.10 -1.30
N GLY A 76 9.05 18.90 -2.16
CA GLY A 76 8.85 18.45 -3.55
C GLY A 76 8.30 17.03 -3.67
N GLY A 77 8.32 16.26 -2.57
CA GLY A 77 7.74 14.92 -2.44
C GLY A 77 6.23 14.92 -2.18
N ARG A 78 5.63 16.06 -1.81
CA ARG A 78 4.20 16.13 -1.45
C ARG A 78 3.24 15.61 -2.52
N LYS A 79 3.62 15.69 -3.81
CA LYS A 79 2.86 15.10 -4.92
C LYS A 79 2.70 13.57 -4.83
N TYR A 80 3.55 12.88 -4.07
CA TYR A 80 3.50 11.45 -3.84
C TYR A 80 2.77 11.07 -2.54
N VAL A 81 2.32 12.05 -1.74
CA VAL A 81 1.56 11.80 -0.51
C VAL A 81 0.34 10.91 -0.75
N PRO A 82 -0.49 11.11 -1.80
CA PRO A 82 -1.62 10.22 -2.05
C PRO A 82 -1.19 8.75 -2.22
N TYR A 83 -0.11 8.50 -2.95
CA TYR A 83 0.42 7.15 -3.16
C TYR A 83 0.94 6.52 -1.85
N VAL A 84 1.78 7.25 -1.12
CA VAL A 84 2.37 6.78 0.14
C VAL A 84 1.27 6.55 1.18
N PHE A 85 0.27 7.42 1.24
CA PHE A 85 -0.88 7.29 2.13
C PHE A 85 -1.70 6.04 1.77
N SER A 86 -2.03 5.83 0.50
CA SER A 86 -2.77 4.64 0.07
C SER A 86 -2.03 3.36 0.41
N LEU A 87 -0.71 3.29 0.16
CA LEU A 87 0.10 2.12 0.48
C LEU A 87 0.17 1.87 1.99
N PHE A 88 0.42 2.92 2.78
CA PHE A 88 0.47 2.85 4.23
C PHE A 88 -0.86 2.36 4.81
N MET A 89 -1.98 3.00 4.45
CA MET A 89 -3.31 2.66 4.96
C MET A 89 -3.74 1.28 4.51
N PHE A 90 -3.45 0.89 3.26
CA PHE A 90 -3.74 -0.45 2.76
C PHE A 90 -3.05 -1.53 3.58
N ILE A 91 -1.72 -1.40 3.79
CA ILE A 91 -0.95 -2.37 4.56
C ILE A 91 -1.39 -2.37 6.04
N LEU A 92 -1.63 -1.19 6.63
CA LEU A 92 -2.09 -1.07 8.01
C LEU A 92 -3.42 -1.79 8.22
N PHE A 93 -4.42 -1.50 7.39
CA PHE A 93 -5.73 -2.14 7.48
C PHE A 93 -5.64 -3.63 7.19
N ALA A 94 -4.91 -4.04 6.15
CA ALA A 94 -4.70 -5.45 5.83
C ALA A 94 -4.13 -6.24 7.01
N ASN A 95 -3.11 -5.68 7.68
CA ASN A 95 -2.48 -6.32 8.83
C ASN A 95 -3.38 -6.31 10.07
N VAL A 96 -4.11 -5.21 10.33
CA VAL A 96 -5.05 -5.14 11.45
C VAL A 96 -6.19 -6.14 11.26
N MET A 97 -6.77 -6.22 10.07
CA MET A 97 -7.81 -7.21 9.75
C MET A 97 -7.29 -8.65 9.81
N GLY A 98 -6.06 -8.90 9.34
CA GLY A 98 -5.43 -10.22 9.40
C GLY A 98 -5.03 -10.66 10.81
N LEU A 99 -4.74 -9.72 11.71
CA LEU A 99 -4.43 -9.99 13.12
C LEU A 99 -5.70 -10.12 13.97
N ALA A 100 -6.79 -9.48 13.54
CA ALA A 100 -8.00 -9.44 14.33
C ALA A 100 -8.50 -10.87 14.58
N PRO A 101 -8.66 -11.28 15.85
CA PRO A 101 -9.32 -12.53 16.19
C PRO A 101 -10.83 -12.31 16.00
N LEU A 102 -11.25 -11.92 14.80
CA LEU A 102 -12.64 -11.79 14.40
C LEU A 102 -13.22 -13.20 14.22
N GLY A 103 -13.21 -14.00 15.28
CA GLY A 103 -14.17 -15.08 15.51
C GLY A 103 -15.54 -14.54 15.92
N LEU A 104 -15.78 -13.23 15.75
CA LEU A 104 -17.10 -12.63 15.81
C LEU A 104 -17.85 -13.05 14.55
N ILE A 105 -18.76 -14.02 14.71
CA ILE A 105 -19.71 -14.49 13.70
C ILE A 105 -19.09 -15.44 12.63
N GLY A 106 -18.25 -16.40 13.02
CA GLY A 106 -17.89 -17.54 12.16
C GLY A 106 -17.14 -17.24 10.84
N VAL A 107 -16.71 -15.99 10.63
CA VAL A 107 -15.97 -15.55 9.43
C VAL A 107 -14.52 -15.30 9.81
N HIS A 108 -13.60 -16.16 9.38
CA HIS A 108 -12.18 -15.99 9.66
C HIS A 108 -11.51 -15.02 8.66
N PRO A 109 -10.79 -14.00 9.14
CA PRO A 109 -10.02 -13.12 8.26
C PRO A 109 -8.90 -13.85 7.53
N PHE A 110 -8.84 -13.61 6.22
CA PHE A 110 -7.75 -14.12 5.38
C PHE A 110 -6.62 -13.09 5.33
N THR A 111 -5.46 -13.46 5.88
CA THR A 111 -4.29 -12.59 5.91
C THR A 111 -3.60 -12.57 4.55
N PHE A 112 -4.12 -11.77 3.64
CA PHE A 112 -3.60 -11.67 2.28
C PHE A 112 -2.18 -11.07 2.20
N THR A 113 -1.74 -10.31 3.23
CA THR A 113 -0.35 -9.83 3.34
C THR A 113 0.68 -10.93 3.60
N SER A 114 0.26 -12.14 3.98
CA SER A 114 1.15 -13.31 4.11
C SER A 114 1.54 -13.90 2.75
N HIS A 115 0.87 -13.53 1.65
CA HIS A 115 1.22 -13.99 0.31
C HIS A 115 2.28 -13.10 -0.33
N PHE A 116 3.41 -13.71 -0.70
CA PHE A 116 4.50 -13.05 -1.41
C PHE A 116 4.04 -12.36 -2.70
N THR A 117 3.06 -12.93 -3.41
CA THR A 117 2.54 -12.33 -4.65
C THR A 117 2.01 -10.91 -4.41
N ILE A 118 1.27 -10.70 -3.32
CA ILE A 118 0.62 -9.39 -3.06
C ILE A 118 1.66 -8.37 -2.61
N THR A 119 2.51 -8.74 -1.66
CA THR A 119 3.57 -7.84 -1.17
C THR A 119 4.62 -7.56 -2.24
N GLY A 120 4.94 -8.57 -3.07
CA GLY A 120 5.82 -8.45 -4.24
C GLY A 120 5.27 -7.48 -5.28
N VAL A 121 3.98 -7.53 -5.59
CA VAL A 121 3.36 -6.55 -6.52
C VAL A 121 3.41 -5.13 -5.97
N LEU A 122 3.09 -4.93 -4.68
CA LEU A 122 3.21 -3.61 -4.03
C LEU A 122 4.66 -3.08 -4.03
N ALA A 123 5.63 -3.98 -3.83
CA ALA A 123 7.05 -3.64 -3.87
C ALA A 123 7.49 -3.24 -5.28
N ILE A 124 7.14 -4.03 -6.30
CA ILE A 124 7.46 -3.74 -7.71
C ILE A 124 6.86 -2.40 -8.13
N MET A 125 5.59 -2.12 -7.80
CA MET A 125 4.97 -0.83 -8.10
C MET A 125 5.72 0.33 -7.43
N SER A 126 6.04 0.21 -6.14
CA SER A 126 6.76 1.25 -5.39
C SER A 126 8.15 1.50 -5.96
N PHE A 127 8.89 0.43 -6.22
CA PHE A 127 10.23 0.50 -6.79
C PHE A 127 10.22 1.10 -8.19
N SER A 128 9.26 0.71 -9.02
CA SER A 128 9.09 1.26 -10.37
C SER A 128 8.83 2.76 -10.35
N ILE A 129 7.98 3.25 -9.45
CA ILE A 129 7.73 4.70 -9.30
C ILE A 129 9.03 5.43 -8.96
N VAL A 130 9.80 4.92 -8.00
CA VAL A 130 11.08 5.54 -7.60
C VAL A 130 12.05 5.58 -8.78
N LEU A 131 12.21 4.47 -9.51
CA LEU A 131 13.10 4.41 -10.67
C LEU A 131 12.65 5.38 -11.77
N ILE A 132 11.38 5.35 -12.17
CA ILE A 132 10.84 6.22 -13.21
C ILE A 132 11.06 7.68 -12.84
N VAL A 133 10.77 8.07 -11.59
CA VAL A 133 10.96 9.44 -11.12
C VAL A 133 12.44 9.81 -11.04
N GLY A 134 13.30 8.88 -10.62
CA GLY A 134 14.74 9.07 -10.56
C GLY A 134 15.35 9.34 -11.94
N PHE A 135 15.02 8.49 -12.92
CA PHE A 135 15.43 8.68 -14.31
C PHE A 135 14.85 9.96 -14.92
N TRP A 136 13.59 10.28 -14.63
CA TRP A 136 12.98 11.50 -15.19
C TRP A 136 13.63 12.78 -14.65
N LYS A 137 14.00 12.81 -13.36
CA LYS A 137 14.64 13.98 -12.73
C LYS A 137 16.13 14.11 -13.04
N HIS A 138 16.86 12.99 -13.10
CA HIS A 138 18.34 13.00 -13.17
C HIS A 138 18.91 12.46 -14.48
N GLY A 139 18.11 11.84 -15.35
CA GLY A 139 18.57 11.22 -16.58
C GLY A 139 19.69 10.20 -16.33
N PHE A 140 20.77 10.26 -17.12
CA PHE A 140 21.95 9.42 -16.92
C PHE A 140 22.73 9.71 -15.63
N LYS A 141 22.55 10.89 -15.01
CA LYS A 141 23.14 11.18 -13.69
C LYS A 141 22.45 10.42 -12.56
N PHE A 142 21.33 9.73 -12.82
CA PHE A 142 20.72 8.83 -11.84
C PHE A 142 21.72 7.77 -11.34
N PHE A 143 22.60 7.28 -12.21
CA PHE A 143 23.58 6.27 -11.82
C PHE A 143 24.65 6.79 -10.85
N SER A 144 24.89 8.10 -10.80
CA SER A 144 25.81 8.66 -9.80
C SER A 144 25.23 8.62 -8.39
N LEU A 145 23.92 8.39 -8.23
CA LEU A 145 23.30 8.22 -6.91
C LEU A 145 23.72 6.90 -6.23
N PHE A 146 24.19 5.91 -7.00
CA PHE A 146 24.71 4.65 -6.48
C PHE A 146 26.18 4.74 -6.05
N VAL A 147 26.87 5.85 -6.35
CA VAL A 147 28.27 6.06 -6.01
C VAL A 147 28.36 7.15 -4.93
N PRO A 148 28.82 6.84 -3.71
CA PRO A 148 29.01 7.85 -2.67
C PRO A 148 29.96 8.96 -3.11
N HIS A 149 29.71 10.19 -2.66
CA HIS A 149 30.61 11.30 -2.92
C HIS A 149 31.97 11.05 -2.26
N GLY A 150 33.05 11.18 -3.05
CA GLY A 150 34.42 10.98 -2.58
C GLY A 150 34.95 9.56 -2.70
N THR A 151 34.17 8.62 -3.26
CA THR A 151 34.67 7.26 -3.52
C THR A 151 35.75 7.27 -4.61
N PRO A 152 36.96 6.74 -4.34
CA PRO A 152 37.99 6.58 -5.36
C PRO A 152 37.53 5.62 -6.47
N LEU A 153 37.81 5.95 -7.74
CA LEU A 153 37.28 5.22 -8.89
C LEU A 153 37.61 3.71 -8.89
N TRP A 154 38.75 3.30 -8.34
CA TRP A 154 39.14 1.88 -8.25
C TRP A 154 38.29 1.07 -7.27
N LEU A 155 37.62 1.73 -6.31
CA LEU A 155 36.79 1.10 -5.29
C LEU A 155 35.33 0.91 -5.75
N ILE A 156 34.98 1.39 -6.95
CA ILE A 156 33.62 1.28 -7.48
C ILE A 156 33.32 -0.14 -8.00
N TRP A 157 34.35 -0.91 -8.34
CA TRP A 157 34.21 -2.25 -8.91
C TRP A 157 34.55 -3.40 -7.94
N LEU A 158 35.06 -3.07 -6.74
CA LEU A 158 35.35 -3.99 -5.63
C LEU A 158 34.12 -4.14 -4.73
#